data_AF-A0AAU9RWG3-F1
#
_entry.id   AF-A0AAU9RWG3-F1
#
_cell.length_a   1.000
_cell.length_b   1.000
_cell.length_c   1.000
_cell.angle_alpha   90.00
_cell.angle_beta   90.00
_cell.angle_gamma   90.00
#
_symmetry.space_group_name_H-M   'P 1'
#
loop_
_entity.id
_entity.type
_entity.pdbx_description
1 polymer ?
#
loop_
_entity_poly.entity_id
_entity_poly.type
_entity_poly.pdbx_seq_one_letter_code
_entity_poly.pdbx_strand_id
1 'polypeptide(L)'
;MNNNVIFVLLISLVLLPLYASTTARLGGWIPNSNIKDPHVVHIGEFAVSEYNKQTKSGLKFDSVVSGESQVVSGFNYRLVVAADDSGTSKN
;
A
#
# COMPACT_ATOMS: atom_id res chain seq x y z
N MET A 1 8.30 -47.79 -16.58
CA MET A 1 8.07 -46.79 -15.52
C MET A 1 7.18 -47.43 -14.46
N ASN A 2 7.63 -47.50 -13.21
CA ASN A 2 6.99 -48.22 -12.12
C ASN A 2 5.73 -47.45 -11.66
N ASN A 3 4.71 -48.14 -11.19
CA ASN A 3 3.45 -47.50 -10.77
C ASN A 3 3.68 -46.41 -9.70
N ASN A 4 4.65 -46.62 -8.83
CA ASN A 4 5.05 -45.67 -7.79
C ASN A 4 5.67 -44.39 -8.38
N VAL A 5 6.40 -44.50 -9.49
CA VAL A 5 7.01 -43.34 -10.19
C VAL A 5 5.92 -42.51 -10.86
N ILE A 6 4.92 -43.17 -11.45
CA ILE A 6 3.75 -42.49 -12.06
C ILE A 6 2.96 -41.73 -10.98
N PHE A 7 2.74 -42.35 -9.82
CA PHE A 7 2.01 -41.73 -8.72
C PHE A 7 2.73 -40.48 -8.17
N VAL A 8 4.05 -40.53 -8.01
CA VAL A 8 4.86 -39.37 -7.59
C VAL A 8 4.80 -38.24 -8.62
N LEU A 9 4.85 -38.55 -9.91
CA LEU A 9 4.74 -37.55 -10.98
C LEU A 9 3.36 -36.88 -11.01
N LEU A 10 2.28 -37.65 -10.81
CA LEU A 10 0.92 -37.10 -10.75
C LEU A 10 0.72 -36.19 -9.53
N ILE A 11 1.23 -36.59 -8.36
CA ILE A 11 1.19 -35.75 -7.16
C ILE A 11 1.97 -34.45 -7.38
N SER A 12 3.17 -34.53 -7.96
CA SER A 12 3.98 -33.35 -8.27
C SER A 12 3.25 -32.41 -9.25
N LEU A 13 2.62 -32.94 -10.29
CA LEU A 13 1.88 -32.15 -11.29
C LEU A 13 0.69 -31.40 -10.68
N VAL A 14 0.00 -32.00 -9.69
CA VAL A 14 -1.13 -31.36 -9.00
C VAL A 14 -0.65 -30.33 -7.95
N LEU A 15 0.48 -30.59 -7.29
CA LEU A 15 1.00 -29.69 -6.26
C LEU A 15 1.65 -28.42 -6.83
N LEU A 16 2.32 -28.50 -7.98
CA LEU A 16 3.01 -27.36 -8.64
C LEU A 16 2.15 -26.09 -8.81
N PRO A 17 0.92 -26.14 -9.39
CA PRO A 17 0.07 -24.95 -9.55
C PRO A 17 -0.46 -24.39 -8.22
N LEU A 18 -0.55 -25.23 -7.17
CA LEU A 18 -0.99 -24.79 -5.84
C LEU A 18 0.05 -23.86 -5.18
N TYR A 19 1.34 -24.13 -5.38
CA TYR A 19 2.42 -23.24 -4.93
C TYR A 19 2.50 -21.93 -5.72
N ALA A 20 2.21 -21.95 -7.02
CA ALA A 20 2.24 -20.75 -7.87
C ALA A 20 1.15 -19.71 -7.50
N SER A 21 0.09 -20.15 -6.84
CA SER A 21 -1.06 -19.31 -6.47
C SER A 21 -0.80 -18.44 -5.22
N THR A 22 0.21 -18.77 -4.41
CA THR A 22 0.41 -18.12 -3.09
C THR A 22 1.49 -17.03 -3.07
N THR A 23 2.08 -16.69 -4.22
CA THR A 23 3.01 -15.56 -4.27
C THR A 23 2.22 -14.26 -4.26
N ALA A 24 1.95 -13.71 -3.06
CA ALA A 24 1.70 -12.28 -2.91
C ALA A 24 2.76 -11.55 -3.75
N ARG A 25 2.33 -10.80 -4.77
CA ARG A 25 3.23 -10.15 -5.72
C ARG A 25 4.17 -9.23 -4.93
N LEU A 26 5.41 -9.65 -4.72
CA LEU A 26 6.43 -8.81 -4.10
C LEU A 26 6.57 -7.55 -4.96
N GLY A 27 6.49 -6.37 -4.33
CA GLY A 27 6.46 -5.09 -5.04
C GLY A 27 5.10 -4.71 -5.65
N GLY A 28 4.01 -5.42 -5.39
CA GLY A 28 2.67 -4.96 -5.73
C GLY A 28 2.16 -3.88 -4.78
N TRP A 29 1.30 -2.99 -5.28
CA TRP A 29 0.47 -2.14 -4.42
C TRP A 29 -0.63 -3.01 -3.79
N ILE A 30 -0.73 -2.93 -2.46
CA ILE A 30 -1.70 -3.66 -1.66
C ILE A 30 -2.62 -2.63 -0.99
N PRO A 31 -3.95 -2.77 -1.08
CA PRO A 31 -4.87 -1.89 -0.38
C PRO A 31 -4.57 -1.87 1.12
N ASN A 32 -4.43 -0.68 1.68
CA ASN A 32 -4.23 -0.54 3.11
C ASN A 32 -5.59 -0.61 3.81
N SER A 33 -5.82 -1.67 4.58
CA SER A 33 -7.05 -1.87 5.34
C SER A 33 -7.17 -0.94 6.55
N ASN A 34 -6.07 -0.38 7.04
CA ASN A 34 -6.06 0.48 8.22
C ASN A 34 -5.50 1.89 7.93
N ILE A 35 -6.30 2.70 7.25
CA ILE A 35 -6.02 4.13 7.04
C ILE A 35 -5.96 4.96 8.33
N LYS A 36 -6.49 4.44 9.44
CA LYS A 36 -6.46 5.09 10.76
C LYS A 36 -5.24 4.68 11.59
N ASP A 37 -4.34 3.88 11.04
CA ASP A 37 -3.05 3.61 11.67
C ASP A 37 -2.33 4.94 11.94
N PRO A 38 -1.89 5.22 13.18
CA PRO A 38 -1.23 6.47 13.52
C PRO A 38 -0.01 6.79 12.62
N HIS A 39 0.70 5.78 12.15
CA HIS A 39 1.82 5.96 11.23
C HIS A 39 1.35 6.43 9.85
N VAL A 40 0.25 5.87 9.33
CA VAL A 40 -0.35 6.26 8.05
C VAL A 40 -0.92 7.68 8.12
N VAL A 41 -1.59 8.01 9.23
CA VAL A 41 -2.10 9.37 9.50
C VAL A 41 -0.94 10.36 9.51
N HIS A 42 0.15 10.06 10.20
CA HIS A 42 1.34 10.91 10.25
C HIS A 42 1.96 11.17 8.86
N ILE A 43 1.96 10.16 7.98
CA ILE A 43 2.42 10.33 6.59
C ILE A 43 1.49 11.31 5.83
N GLY A 44 0.18 11.23 6.07
CA GLY A 44 -0.79 12.18 5.52
C GLY A 44 -0.56 13.61 5.99
N GLU A 45 -0.37 13.81 7.31
CA GLU A 45 -0.05 15.11 7.90
C GLU A 45 1.25 15.69 7.33
N PHE A 46 2.29 14.85 7.21
CA PHE A 46 3.56 15.22 6.61
C PHE A 46 3.40 15.69 5.17
N ALA A 47 2.62 14.96 4.35
CA ALA A 47 2.38 15.31 2.96
C ALA A 47 1.71 16.68 2.80
N VAL A 48 0.68 16.99 3.60
CA VAL A 48 0.02 18.31 3.60
C VAL A 48 0.98 19.41 4.03
N SER A 49 1.78 19.17 5.08
CA SER A 49 2.76 20.12 5.58
C SER A 49 3.84 20.47 4.55
N GLU A 50 4.42 19.46 3.89
CA GLU A 50 5.41 19.69 2.84
C GLU A 50 4.82 20.37 1.61
N TYR A 51 3.59 20.01 1.22
CA TYR A 51 2.88 20.69 0.14
C TYR A 51 2.69 22.19 0.44
N ASN A 52 2.25 22.53 1.66
CA ASN A 52 2.11 23.92 2.08
C ASN A 52 3.43 24.68 2.02
N LYS A 53 4.55 24.08 2.46
CA LYS A 53 5.88 24.71 2.39
C LYS A 53 6.31 25.00 0.95
N GLN A 54 6.07 24.07 0.03
CA GLN A 54 6.49 24.18 -1.37
C GLN A 54 5.63 25.17 -2.16
N THR A 55 4.33 25.20 -1.89
CA THR A 55 3.36 25.99 -2.66
C THR A 55 2.94 27.30 -1.99
N LYS A 56 3.36 27.54 -0.74
CA LYS A 56 2.90 28.64 0.12
C LYS A 56 1.38 28.63 0.33
N SER A 57 0.76 27.45 0.29
CA SER A 57 -0.64 27.26 0.63
C SER A 57 -0.84 27.10 2.15
N GLY A 58 -2.10 27.14 2.57
CA GLY A 58 -2.51 27.07 3.98
C GLY A 58 -3.42 25.87 4.29
N LEU A 59 -3.29 24.76 3.56
CA LEU A 59 -4.17 23.61 3.72
C LEU A 59 -4.05 23.02 5.13
N LYS A 60 -5.18 22.61 5.70
CA LYS A 60 -5.21 21.87 6.97
C LYS A 60 -5.50 20.40 6.68
N PHE A 61 -4.67 19.52 7.23
CA PHE A 61 -4.93 18.09 7.16
C PHE A 61 -6.24 17.77 7.88
N ASP A 62 -7.14 17.04 7.22
CA ASP A 62 -8.36 16.50 7.82
C ASP A 62 -8.20 15.00 8.08
N SER A 63 -8.04 14.21 7.02
CA SER A 63 -8.00 12.74 7.13
C SER A 63 -7.34 12.04 5.95
N VAL A 64 -6.90 10.80 6.17
CA VAL A 64 -6.58 9.86 5.08
C VAL A 64 -7.87 9.14 4.69
N VAL A 65 -8.30 9.29 3.44
CA VAL A 65 -9.57 8.73 2.93
C VAL A 65 -9.37 7.29 2.46
N SER A 66 -8.26 7.03 1.79
CA SER A 66 -7.87 5.70 1.31
C SER A 66 -6.36 5.64 1.12
N GLY A 67 -5.81 4.44 1.00
CA GLY A 67 -4.40 4.28 0.70
C GLY A 67 -4.02 2.89 0.28
N GLU A 68 -2.88 2.80 -0.39
CA GLU A 68 -2.20 1.56 -0.75
C GLU A 68 -0.79 1.60 -0.17
N SER A 69 -0.24 0.43 0.16
CA SER A 69 1.16 0.27 0.53
C SER A 69 1.87 -0.71 -0.39
N GLN A 70 3.18 -0.54 -0.51
CA GLN A 70 4.03 -1.40 -1.33
C GLN A 70 5.34 -1.66 -0.59
N VAL A 71 5.70 -2.94 -0.48
CA VAL A 71 6.99 -3.37 0.08
C VAL A 71 8.06 -3.27 -1.00
N VAL A 72 9.13 -2.53 -0.70
CA VAL A 72 10.32 -2.36 -1.55
C VAL A 72 11.59 -2.62 -0.70
N SER A 73 12.66 -1.84 -0.84
CA SER A 73 13.68 -1.67 0.22
C SER A 73 13.18 -0.69 1.29
N GLY A 74 12.08 -1.04 1.96
CA GLY A 74 11.30 -0.15 2.83
C GLY A 74 9.80 -0.22 2.48
N PHE A 75 9.06 0.85 2.74
CA PHE A 75 7.64 0.96 2.40
C PHE A 75 7.38 2.23 1.60
N ASN A 76 6.62 2.09 0.51
CA ASN A 76 5.96 3.21 -0.14
C ASN A 76 4.50 3.26 0.28
N TYR A 77 3.96 4.47 0.42
CA TYR A 77 2.54 4.71 0.66
C TYR A 77 1.98 5.59 -0.45
N ARG A 78 0.83 5.21 -0.99
CA ARG A 78 0.04 6.04 -1.90
C ARG A 78 -1.28 6.35 -1.20
N LEU A 79 -1.42 7.57 -0.73
CA LEU A 79 -2.57 7.99 0.08
C LEU A 79 -3.44 8.98 -0.69
N VAL A 80 -4.75 8.86 -0.53
CA VAL A 80 -5.72 9.92 -0.84
C VAL A 80 -6.02 10.65 0.45
N VAL A 81 -5.71 11.94 0.49
CA VAL A 81 -5.81 12.78 1.69
C VAL A 81 -6.86 13.86 1.47
N ALA A 82 -7.77 14.00 2.44
CA ALA A 82 -8.67 15.13 2.54
C ALA A 82 -7.96 16.25 3.31
N ALA A 83 -8.05 17.47 2.77
CA ALA A 83 -7.48 18.66 3.39
C ALA A 83 -8.40 19.86 3.15
N ASP A 84 -8.54 20.70 4.16
CA ASP A 84 -9.38 21.90 4.11
C ASP A 84 -8.56 23.13 3.70
N ASP A 85 -9.09 23.90 2.76
CA ASP A 85 -8.53 25.18 2.32
C ASP A 85 -9.06 26.38 3.14
N SER A 86 -9.64 26.12 4.31
CA SER A 86 -10.12 27.17 5.21
C SER A 86 -8.98 27.92 5.92
N GLY A 87 -7.72 27.60 5.58
CA GLY A 87 -6.54 28.34 6.01
C GLY A 87 -6.52 29.72 5.37
N THR A 88 -6.85 30.73 6.18
CA THR A 88 -6.78 32.15 5.87
C THR A 88 -5.63 32.47 4.93
N SER A 89 -5.94 32.78 3.68
CA SER A 89 -5.05 33.51 2.78
C SER A 89 -4.67 34.80 3.50
N LYS A 90 -3.48 34.82 4.12
CA LYS A 90 -2.86 36.05 4.61
C LYS A 90 -2.34 36.78 3.38
N ASN A 91 -3.25 37.44 2.67
CA ASN A 91 -2.90 38.56 1.81
C ASN A 91 -2.58 39.79 2.67
#